data_AF-A0A0R3MCJ6-F1
#
_entry.id   AF-A0A0R3MCJ6-F1
#
_cell.length_a   1.000
_cell.length_b   1.000
_cell.length_c   1.000
_cell.angle_alpha   90.00
_cell.angle_beta   90.00
_cell.angle_gamma   90.00
#
_symmetry.space_group_name_H-M   'P 1'
#
loop_
_entity.id
_entity.type
_entity.pdbx_description
1 polymer ?
#
loop_
_entity_poly.entity_id
_entity_poly.type
_entity_poly.pdbx_seq_one_letter_code
_entity_poly.pdbx_strand_id
1 'polypeptide(L)'
;MDKSNIQGLVRETAWNGFLELNRLAFSEALPRNSESRALAVAMRMIKKHYPHIEWVISFADGCQCGDGTIYRAAGFVQTGIKVNKSLLRLSDGSVTHKMTQVTGKNRADHFARTGGSWSGQGVPLDGYQMRYIYFLAAARVRLVPKEIPYAEIERRGAGMYRGIARGKQAMAGVPSAQRRGSGDRHAPT
;
A
#
# COMPACT_ATOMS: atom_id res chain seq x y z
N MET A 1 8.91 9.39 9.36
CA MET A 1 9.70 8.46 8.54
C MET A 1 10.93 9.20 8.04
N ASP A 2 12.07 8.52 7.93
CA ASP A 2 13.28 9.11 7.37
C ASP A 2 13.26 8.99 5.84
N LYS A 3 13.07 10.13 5.16
CA LYS A 3 12.97 10.22 3.70
C LYS A 3 14.28 9.88 2.98
N SER A 4 15.43 9.94 3.66
CA SER A 4 16.74 9.61 3.06
C SER A 4 16.77 8.18 2.50
N ASN A 5 16.07 7.25 3.15
CA ASN A 5 15.94 5.85 2.73
C ASN A 5 15.11 5.66 1.44
N ILE A 6 14.35 6.67 1.04
CA ILE A 6 13.39 6.60 -0.06
C ILE A 6 13.82 7.47 -1.23
N GLN A 7 14.39 8.65 -0.95
CA GLN A 7 14.84 9.61 -1.97
C GLN A 7 15.71 8.96 -3.05
N GLY A 8 16.63 8.07 -2.67
CA GLY A 8 17.54 7.38 -3.58
C GLY A 8 16.89 6.37 -4.54
N LEU A 9 15.59 6.12 -4.45
CA LEU A 9 14.89 5.26 -5.41
C LEU A 9 14.81 5.90 -6.80
N VAL A 10 14.86 7.23 -6.89
CA VAL A 10 14.93 7.98 -8.13
C VAL A 10 16.15 8.89 -8.03
N ARG A 11 17.16 8.68 -8.87
CA ARG A 11 18.39 9.48 -8.84
C ARG A 11 18.08 10.96 -9.03
N GLU A 12 18.88 11.85 -8.44
CA GLU A 12 18.78 13.31 -8.64
C GLU A 12 17.45 13.93 -8.17
N THR A 13 16.64 13.21 -7.38
CA THR A 13 15.44 13.80 -6.77
C THR A 13 15.82 14.73 -5.62
N ALA A 14 15.30 15.96 -5.65
CA ALA A 14 15.46 16.93 -4.58
C ALA A 14 14.77 16.47 -3.28
N TRP A 15 15.16 17.01 -2.14
CA TRP A 15 14.57 16.66 -0.84
C TRP A 15 13.04 16.84 -0.79
N ASN A 16 12.52 17.86 -1.48
CA ASN A 16 11.09 18.15 -1.64
C ASN A 16 10.52 17.66 -2.98
N GLY A 17 11.28 16.87 -3.76
CA GLY A 17 10.90 16.43 -5.10
C GLY A 17 9.94 15.23 -5.14
N PHE A 18 9.51 14.71 -3.98
CA PHE A 18 8.59 13.57 -3.94
C PHE A 18 7.68 13.59 -2.70
N LEU A 19 6.54 12.89 -2.81
CA LEU A 19 5.58 12.69 -1.73
C LEU A 19 5.42 11.22 -1.38
N GLU A 20 5.11 10.94 -0.12
CA GLU A 20 4.68 9.62 0.32
C GLU A 20 3.20 9.66 0.73
N LEU A 21 2.39 8.83 0.09
CA LEU A 21 1.02 8.57 0.50
C LEU A 21 1.02 7.54 1.64
N ASN A 22 1.01 8.05 2.87
CA ASN A 22 1.15 7.27 4.10
C ASN A 22 -0.14 6.57 4.55
N ARG A 23 -1.30 7.23 4.39
CA ARG A 23 -2.60 6.69 4.83
C ARG A 23 -3.66 6.98 3.78
N LEU A 24 -4.34 5.93 3.38
CA LEU A 24 -5.49 6.00 2.50
C LEU A 24 -6.57 5.08 3.07
N ALA A 25 -7.73 5.64 3.38
CA ALA A 25 -8.86 4.91 3.90
C ALA A 25 -10.12 5.38 3.19
N PHE A 26 -10.95 4.43 2.78
CA PHE A 26 -12.23 4.67 2.15
C PHE A 26 -13.28 3.80 2.83
N SER A 27 -14.51 4.29 2.87
CA SER A 27 -15.65 3.51 3.36
C SER A 27 -16.05 2.47 2.32
N GLU A 28 -16.38 1.26 2.78
CA GLU A 28 -16.96 0.18 1.96
C GLU A 28 -18.32 0.57 1.35
N ALA A 29 -18.96 1.62 1.87
CA ALA A 29 -20.22 2.14 1.31
C ALA A 29 -20.04 2.89 -0.03
N LEU A 30 -18.80 3.18 -0.42
CA LEU A 30 -18.53 3.93 -1.63
C LEU A 30 -18.66 3.07 -2.89
N PRO A 31 -18.97 3.67 -4.05
CA PRO A 31 -19.02 2.95 -5.31
C PRO A 31 -17.69 2.24 -5.63
N ARG A 32 -17.78 1.17 -6.42
CA ARG A 32 -16.60 0.44 -6.89
C ARG A 32 -15.61 1.37 -7.59
N ASN A 33 -14.31 1.15 -7.34
CA ASN A 33 -13.20 1.92 -7.90
C ASN A 33 -13.08 3.36 -7.37
N SER A 34 -13.76 3.69 -6.26
CA SER A 34 -13.66 5.02 -5.66
C SER A 34 -12.22 5.38 -5.26
N GLU A 35 -11.47 4.42 -4.74
CA GLU A 35 -10.11 4.62 -4.27
C GLU A 35 -9.14 4.93 -5.42
N SER A 36 -9.18 4.13 -6.48
CA SER A 36 -8.33 4.35 -7.66
C SER A 36 -8.72 5.63 -8.39
N ARG A 37 -10.01 5.97 -8.46
CA ARG A 37 -10.49 7.24 -9.03
C ARG A 37 -10.01 8.43 -8.21
N ALA A 38 -10.10 8.37 -6.89
CA ALA A 38 -9.61 9.43 -6.02
C ALA A 38 -8.09 9.62 -6.16
N LEU A 39 -7.32 8.53 -6.22
CA LEU A 39 -5.89 8.58 -6.51
C LEU A 39 -5.60 9.26 -7.86
N ALA A 40 -6.30 8.88 -8.92
CA ALA A 40 -6.12 9.48 -10.25
C ALA A 40 -6.45 10.99 -10.28
N VAL A 41 -7.46 11.44 -9.53
CA VAL A 41 -7.75 12.87 -9.34
C VAL A 41 -6.64 13.55 -8.57
N ALA A 42 -6.21 12.98 -7.44
CA ALA A 42 -5.16 13.54 -6.60
C ALA A 42 -3.84 13.70 -7.35
N MET A 43 -3.41 12.69 -8.12
CA MET A 43 -2.18 12.78 -8.93
C MET A 43 -2.26 13.90 -9.98
N ARG A 44 -3.43 14.11 -10.62
CA ARG A 44 -3.62 15.22 -11.57
C ARG A 44 -3.53 16.58 -10.88
N MET A 45 -4.13 16.71 -9.69
CA MET A 45 -4.04 17.94 -8.90
C MET A 45 -2.59 18.20 -8.47
N ILE A 46 -1.87 17.19 -7.99
CA ILE A 46 -0.48 17.33 -7.58
C ILE A 46 0.38 17.77 -8.77
N LYS A 47 0.26 17.10 -9.91
CA LYS A 47 0.99 17.47 -11.13
C LYS A 47 0.76 18.92 -11.55
N LYS A 48 -0.49 19.41 -11.43
CA LYS A 48 -0.86 20.78 -11.81
C LYS A 48 -0.35 21.83 -10.84
N HIS A 49 -0.51 21.59 -9.54
CA HIS A 49 -0.29 22.61 -8.51
C HIS A 49 1.11 22.57 -7.89
N TYR A 50 1.81 21.44 -8.00
CA TYR A 50 3.13 21.23 -7.42
C TYR A 50 4.08 20.61 -8.45
N PRO A 51 4.44 21.35 -9.52
CA PRO A 51 5.25 20.82 -10.62
C PRO A 51 6.66 20.39 -10.22
N HIS A 52 7.16 20.84 -9.07
CA HIS A 52 8.42 20.40 -8.48
C HIS A 52 8.37 18.96 -7.95
N ILE A 53 7.18 18.38 -7.78
CA ILE A 53 6.99 17.01 -7.30
C ILE A 53 7.02 16.07 -8.50
N GLU A 54 8.00 15.20 -8.48
CA GLU A 54 8.37 14.37 -9.62
C GLU A 54 7.68 13.00 -9.58
N TRP A 55 7.46 12.48 -8.36
CA TRP A 55 6.86 11.18 -8.12
C TRP A 55 6.21 11.07 -6.74
N VAL A 56 5.30 10.10 -6.61
CA VAL A 56 4.61 9.76 -5.36
C VAL A 56 4.84 8.29 -5.07
N ILE A 57 5.20 7.96 -3.83
CA ILE A 57 5.37 6.59 -3.36
C ILE A 57 4.24 6.20 -2.41
N SER A 58 3.83 4.93 -2.47
CA SER A 58 2.98 4.34 -1.46
C SER A 58 3.34 2.88 -1.23
N PHE A 59 2.84 2.34 -0.13
CA PHE A 59 3.04 0.95 0.27
C PHE A 59 1.68 0.27 0.45
N ALA A 60 1.60 -0.96 -0.02
CA ALA A 60 0.48 -1.84 0.29
C ALA A 60 0.96 -2.90 1.28
N ASP A 61 0.16 -3.19 2.30
CA ASP A 61 0.37 -4.29 3.23
C ASP A 61 -0.66 -5.40 2.94
N GLY A 62 -0.16 -6.58 2.56
CA GLY A 62 -0.97 -7.72 2.19
C GLY A 62 -1.83 -8.27 3.33
N CYS A 63 -1.42 -8.05 4.59
CA CYS A 63 -2.12 -8.54 5.77
C CYS A 63 -3.34 -7.68 6.14
N GLN A 64 -3.28 -6.36 5.97
CA GLN A 64 -4.33 -5.46 6.42
C GLN A 64 -5.20 -4.91 5.30
N CYS A 65 -4.60 -4.61 4.15
CA CYS A 65 -5.33 -4.03 3.02
C CYS A 65 -5.40 -5.04 1.89
N GLY A 66 -4.24 -5.42 1.36
CA GLY A 66 -4.12 -6.32 0.24
C GLY A 66 -2.96 -5.95 -0.67
N ASP A 67 -2.94 -6.58 -1.83
CA ASP A 67 -1.82 -6.59 -2.75
C ASP A 67 -1.54 -5.26 -3.49
N GLY A 68 -2.35 -4.22 -3.28
CA GLY A 68 -2.21 -2.92 -3.94
C GLY A 68 -2.97 -2.79 -5.27
N THR A 69 -4.04 -3.55 -5.47
CA THR A 69 -4.92 -3.45 -6.66
C THR A 69 -5.30 -2.01 -7.02
N ILE A 70 -5.59 -1.16 -6.02
CA ILE A 70 -5.96 0.25 -6.25
C ILE A 70 -4.82 1.08 -6.86
N TYR A 71 -3.57 0.79 -6.49
CA TYR A 71 -2.39 1.48 -7.01
C TYR A 71 -2.13 1.10 -8.47
N ARG A 72 -2.26 -0.20 -8.78
CA ARG A 72 -2.16 -0.70 -10.16
C ARG A 72 -3.20 -0.05 -11.06
N ALA A 73 -4.46 0.01 -10.60
CA ALA A 73 -5.55 0.63 -11.33
C ALA A 73 -5.36 2.15 -11.50
N ALA A 74 -4.71 2.82 -10.55
CA ALA A 74 -4.41 4.25 -10.60
C ALA A 74 -3.16 4.58 -11.43
N GLY A 75 -2.43 3.59 -11.97
CA GLY A 75 -1.25 3.81 -12.82
C GLY A 75 0.09 3.87 -12.07
N PHE A 76 0.15 3.43 -10.81
CA PHE A 76 1.42 3.29 -10.09
C PHE A 76 2.17 2.05 -10.56
N VAL A 77 3.48 2.15 -10.80
CA VAL A 77 4.35 1.01 -11.09
C VAL A 77 4.83 0.34 -9.81
N GLN A 78 5.02 -0.98 -9.84
CA GLN A 78 5.55 -1.73 -8.71
C GLN A 78 7.08 -1.77 -8.74
N THR A 79 7.71 -1.46 -7.60
CA THR A 79 9.19 -1.40 -7.50
C THR A 79 9.75 -2.19 -6.33
N GLY A 80 8.91 -2.90 -5.58
CA GLY A 80 9.36 -3.76 -4.48
C GLY A 80 8.27 -4.73 -4.02
N ILE A 81 8.71 -5.93 -3.66
CA ILE A 81 7.94 -6.95 -2.95
C ILE A 81 8.85 -7.50 -1.85
N LYS A 82 8.43 -7.39 -0.60
CA LYS A 82 9.21 -7.83 0.56
C LYS A 82 8.32 -8.58 1.53
N VAL A 83 8.82 -9.66 2.12
CA VAL A 83 8.15 -10.31 3.25
C VAL A 83 8.09 -9.33 4.43
N ASN A 84 6.90 -9.11 4.97
CA ASN A 84 6.65 -8.22 6.08
C ASN A 84 6.25 -9.01 7.32
N LYS A 85 7.14 -9.06 8.31
CA LYS A 85 6.90 -9.64 9.64
C LYS A 85 6.79 -8.57 10.74
N SER A 86 6.47 -7.34 10.35
CA SER A 86 6.42 -6.21 11.28
C SER A 86 5.06 -6.03 11.96
N LEU A 87 4.02 -6.66 11.42
CA LEU A 87 2.71 -6.73 12.05
C LEU A 87 2.62 -7.98 12.91
N LEU A 88 2.13 -7.81 14.13
CA LEU A 88 2.05 -8.83 15.16
C LEU A 88 0.59 -9.00 15.59
N ARG A 89 0.15 -10.26 15.68
CA ARG A 89 -1.10 -10.62 16.36
C ARG A 89 -0.85 -10.76 17.85
N LEU A 90 -1.61 -10.02 18.65
CA LEU A 90 -1.57 -10.10 20.10
C LEU A 90 -2.46 -11.25 20.61
N SER A 91 -2.34 -11.57 21.90
CA SER A 91 -3.14 -12.62 22.55
C SER A 91 -4.65 -12.33 22.54
N ASP A 92 -5.03 -11.04 22.52
CA ASP A 92 -6.42 -10.58 22.41
C ASP A 92 -6.97 -10.63 20.96
N GLY A 93 -6.15 -11.08 20.00
CA GLY A 93 -6.51 -11.18 18.58
C GLY A 93 -6.31 -9.90 17.78
N SER A 94 -6.03 -8.76 18.41
CA SER A 94 -5.74 -7.49 17.74
C SER A 94 -4.41 -7.54 16.98
N VAL A 95 -4.27 -6.67 15.98
CA VAL A 95 -3.05 -6.57 15.16
C VAL A 95 -2.38 -5.22 15.41
N THR A 96 -1.11 -5.25 15.77
CA THR A 96 -0.31 -4.04 16.02
C THR A 96 1.02 -4.10 15.28
N HIS A 97 1.61 -2.96 14.98
CA HIS A 97 2.94 -2.92 14.38
C HIS A 97 3.99 -3.04 15.50
N LYS A 98 5.06 -3.81 15.31
CA LYS A 98 6.09 -3.99 16.36
C LYS A 98 6.69 -2.67 16.88
N MET A 99 6.72 -1.64 16.02
CA MET A 99 7.20 -0.30 16.40
C MET A 99 6.22 0.48 17.28
N THR A 100 4.91 0.19 17.25
CA THR A 100 3.94 0.85 18.14
C THR A 100 3.98 0.31 19.56
N GLN A 101 4.67 -0.82 19.79
CA GLN A 101 4.98 -1.33 21.13
C GLN A 101 6.18 -0.63 21.78
N VAL A 102 6.97 0.11 20.99
CA VAL A 102 8.15 0.85 21.47
C VAL A 102 7.89 2.34 21.26
N THR A 103 7.23 2.97 22.23
CA THR A 103 6.85 4.40 22.19
C THR A 103 7.49 5.20 23.32
N GLY A 104 7.75 6.48 23.08
CA GLY A 104 8.15 7.45 24.11
C GLY A 104 9.64 7.48 24.45
N LYS A 105 9.96 7.96 25.67
CA LYS A 105 11.33 8.20 26.17
C LYS A 105 12.22 6.96 26.14
N ASN A 106 11.64 5.76 26.28
CA ASN A 106 12.38 4.51 26.34
C ASN A 106 12.81 3.98 24.97
N ARG A 107 12.48 4.66 23.87
CA ARG A 107 12.83 4.21 22.51
C ARG A 107 14.35 4.20 22.30
N ALA A 108 15.06 5.23 22.76
CA ALA A 108 16.52 5.30 22.64
C ALA A 108 17.20 4.20 23.46
N ASP A 109 16.82 4.05 24.73
CA ASP A 109 17.35 3.00 25.62
C ASP A 109 17.03 1.61 25.10
N HIS A 110 15.81 1.39 24.61
CA HIS A 110 15.40 0.13 24.01
C HIS A 110 16.25 -0.19 22.77
N PHE A 111 16.48 0.77 21.88
CA PHE A 111 17.31 0.56 20.68
C PHE A 111 18.79 0.38 21.01
N ALA A 112 19.31 1.09 22.00
CA ALA A 112 20.66 0.88 22.51
C ALA A 112 20.84 -0.53 23.08
N ARG A 113 19.87 -1.00 23.88
CA ARG A 113 19.92 -2.33 24.51
C ARG A 113 19.71 -3.48 23.53
N THR A 114 18.97 -3.25 22.45
CA THR A 114 18.65 -4.27 21.44
C THR A 114 19.51 -4.18 20.18
N GLY A 115 20.45 -3.23 20.11
CA GLY A 115 21.27 -2.99 18.93
C GLY A 115 20.44 -2.71 17.67
N GLY A 116 19.26 -2.09 17.81
CA GLY A 116 18.35 -1.85 16.69
C GLY A 116 17.35 -2.97 16.39
N SER A 117 17.48 -4.17 16.99
CA SER A 117 16.69 -5.34 16.63
C SER A 117 15.55 -5.62 17.62
N TRP A 118 14.31 -5.39 17.18
CA TRP A 118 13.10 -5.69 17.96
C TRP A 118 12.16 -6.59 17.17
N SER A 119 11.75 -7.70 17.80
CA SER A 119 10.75 -8.65 17.29
C SER A 119 9.33 -8.28 17.71
N GLY A 120 9.16 -7.57 18.83
CA GLY A 120 7.85 -7.31 19.43
C GLY A 120 7.28 -8.48 20.21
N GLN A 121 6.24 -8.19 20.98
CA GLN A 121 5.46 -9.16 21.74
C GLN A 121 4.21 -9.51 20.92
N GLY A 122 4.16 -10.73 20.39
CA GLY A 122 3.06 -11.23 19.57
C GLY A 122 3.54 -12.19 18.49
N VAL A 123 2.60 -12.82 17.78
CA VAL A 123 2.90 -13.73 16.67
C VAL A 123 3.01 -12.92 15.38
N PRO A 124 4.16 -12.94 14.67
CA PRO A 124 4.30 -12.24 13.40
C PRO A 124 3.29 -12.75 12.38
N LEU A 125 2.63 -11.81 11.69
CA LEU A 125 1.81 -12.16 10.54
C LEU A 125 2.69 -12.50 9.35
N ASP A 126 2.35 -13.57 8.64
CA ASP A 126 2.98 -13.91 7.37
C ASP A 126 2.36 -13.06 6.26
N GLY A 127 3.03 -11.94 5.97
CA GLY A 127 2.57 -10.95 5.00
C GLY A 127 3.64 -10.53 4.00
N TYR A 128 3.18 -9.76 3.02
CA TYR A 128 4.04 -9.06 2.08
C TYR A 128 3.74 -7.57 2.11
N GLN A 129 4.79 -6.78 1.97
CA GLN A 129 4.70 -5.36 1.69
C GLN A 129 5.11 -5.12 0.24
N MET A 130 4.25 -4.43 -0.50
CA MET A 130 4.51 -4.02 -1.88
C MET A 130 4.79 -2.53 -1.90
N ARG A 131 5.75 -2.11 -2.74
CA ARG A 131 6.10 -0.70 -2.95
C ARG A 131 5.66 -0.27 -4.34
N TYR A 132 4.94 0.84 -4.40
CA TYR A 132 4.35 1.41 -5.60
C TYR A 132 4.83 2.85 -5.79
N ILE A 133 5.18 3.23 -7.03
CA ILE A 133 5.60 4.58 -7.40
C ILE A 133 4.73 5.08 -8.56
N TYR A 134 4.18 6.29 -8.43
CA TYR A 134 3.52 7.02 -9.51
C TYR A 134 4.43 8.15 -9.98
N PHE A 135 4.64 8.27 -11.29
CA PHE A 135 5.47 9.32 -11.87
C PHE A 135 4.61 10.48 -12.40
N LEU A 136 4.90 11.70 -11.95
CA LEU A 136 4.21 12.92 -12.37
C LEU A 136 4.95 13.64 -13.50
N ALA A 137 6.28 13.52 -13.50
CA ALA A 137 7.19 14.06 -14.50
C ALA A 137 8.01 12.94 -15.19
N ALA A 138 8.95 13.32 -16.06
CA ALA A 138 9.87 12.40 -16.74
C ALA A 138 10.96 11.82 -15.80
N ALA A 139 10.62 11.52 -14.54
CA ALA A 139 11.53 10.99 -13.53
C ALA A 139 11.67 9.46 -13.58
N ARG A 140 10.78 8.78 -14.31
CA ARG A 140 10.77 7.30 -14.45
C ARG A 140 12.09 6.75 -15.01
N VAL A 141 12.77 7.49 -15.88
CA VAL A 141 14.06 7.10 -16.47
C VAL A 141 15.22 7.09 -15.46
N ARG A 142 15.06 7.76 -14.32
CA ARG A 142 16.05 7.80 -13.22
C ARG A 142 15.73 6.81 -12.09
N LEU A 143 14.71 5.97 -12.26
CA LEU A 143 14.37 4.94 -11.30
C LEU A 143 15.55 3.95 -11.16
N VAL A 144 16.01 3.78 -9.92
CA VAL A 144 17.12 2.89 -9.57
C VAL A 144 16.71 1.42 -9.52
N PRO A 145 15.64 1.01 -8.80
CA PRO A 145 15.20 -0.38 -8.83
C PRO A 145 14.53 -0.71 -10.16
N LYS A 146 14.63 -1.96 -10.59
CA LYS A 146 13.83 -2.44 -11.73
C LYS A 146 12.35 -2.39 -11.38
N GLU A 147 11.54 -1.99 -12.36
CA GLU A 147 10.10 -2.20 -12.30
C GLU A 147 9.80 -3.69 -12.27
N ILE A 148 8.86 -4.06 -11.40
CA ILE A 148 8.45 -5.43 -11.18
C ILE A 148 7.10 -5.61 -11.88
N PRO A 149 6.96 -6.56 -12.82
CA PRO A 149 5.67 -6.88 -13.41
C PRO A 149 4.67 -7.30 -12.34
N TYR A 150 3.41 -6.88 -12.43
CA TYR A 150 2.40 -7.23 -11.42
C TYR A 150 2.16 -8.74 -11.28
N ALA A 151 2.42 -9.53 -12.34
CA ALA A 151 2.38 -10.99 -12.30
C ALA A 151 3.35 -11.59 -11.25
N GLU A 152 4.39 -10.85 -10.87
CA GLU A 152 5.34 -11.25 -9.85
C GLU A 152 4.71 -11.39 -8.46
N ILE A 153 3.62 -10.66 -8.20
CA ILE A 153 2.89 -10.74 -6.94
C ILE A 153 2.36 -12.16 -6.74
N GLU A 154 1.66 -12.69 -7.75
CA GLU A 154 1.13 -14.05 -7.71
C GLU A 154 2.26 -15.08 -7.75
N ARG A 155 3.27 -14.88 -8.60
CA ARG A 155 4.44 -15.78 -8.71
C ARG A 155 5.17 -15.97 -7.38
N ARG A 156 5.21 -14.94 -6.53
CA ARG A 156 5.86 -14.97 -5.21
C ARG A 156 4.92 -15.36 -4.06
N GLY A 157 3.66 -15.68 -4.34
CA GLY A 157 2.64 -15.94 -3.32
C GLY A 157 2.21 -14.71 -2.52
N ALA A 158 2.51 -13.50 -3.02
CA ALA A 158 2.18 -12.22 -2.39
C ALA A 158 0.76 -11.71 -2.74
N GLY A 159 0.00 -12.46 -3.55
CA GLY A 159 -1.39 -12.15 -3.90
C GLY A 159 -2.31 -12.31 -2.69
N MET A 160 -2.56 -11.21 -1.97
CA MET A 160 -3.32 -11.21 -0.73
C MET A 160 -4.39 -10.12 -0.70
N TYR A 161 -5.47 -10.35 0.05
CA TYR A 161 -6.43 -9.33 0.46
C TYR A 161 -6.82 -9.58 1.92
N ARG A 162 -6.57 -8.58 2.79
CA ARG A 162 -6.78 -8.68 4.24
C ARG A 162 -6.18 -9.95 4.88
N GLY A 163 -4.95 -10.29 4.49
CA GLY A 163 -4.22 -11.44 5.04
C GLY A 163 -4.62 -12.80 4.46
N ILE A 164 -5.59 -12.83 3.54
CA ILE A 164 -6.03 -14.07 2.89
C ILE A 164 -5.43 -14.11 1.48
N ALA A 165 -4.75 -15.22 1.15
CA ALA A 165 -4.23 -15.46 -0.19
C ALA A 165 -5.36 -15.55 -1.22
N ARG A 166 -5.22 -14.88 -2.36
CA ARG A 166 -6.26 -14.81 -3.41
C ARG A 166 -6.63 -16.17 -4.00
N GLY A 167 -5.65 -17.07 -4.17
CA GLY A 167 -5.92 -18.45 -4.59
C GLY A 167 -6.86 -19.21 -3.64
N LYS A 168 -6.89 -18.85 -2.34
CA LYS A 168 -7.82 -19.43 -1.35
C LYS A 168 -9.20 -18.76 -1.37
N GLN A 169 -9.29 -17.48 -1.73
CA GLN A 169 -10.57 -16.77 -1.88
C GLN A 169 -11.38 -17.25 -3.10
N ALA A 170 -10.71 -17.58 -4.20
CA ALA A 170 -11.39 -18.09 -5.41
C ALA A 170 -12.14 -19.41 -5.17
N MET A 171 -11.68 -20.26 -4.24
CA MET A 171 -12.38 -21.49 -3.85
C MET A 171 -13.45 -21.29 -2.76
N ALA A 172 -13.41 -20.18 -2.02
CA ALA A 172 -14.35 -19.89 -0.94
C ALA A 172 -15.58 -19.08 -1.40
N GLY A 173 -15.58 -18.61 -2.66
CA GLY A 173 -16.67 -17.82 -3.23
C GLY A 173 -17.78 -18.70 -3.81
N VAL A 174 -18.80 -19.02 -3.01
CA VAL A 174 -20.14 -19.29 -3.53
C VAL A 174 -20.60 -18.05 -4.30
N PRO A 175 -21.13 -18.14 -5.53
CA PRO A 175 -21.70 -16.98 -6.21
C PRO A 175 -22.91 -16.50 -5.41
N SER A 176 -22.86 -15.27 -4.90
CA SER A 176 -24.05 -14.63 -4.36
C SER A 176 -25.06 -14.45 -5.49
N ALA A 177 -26.05 -15.34 -5.53
CA ALA A 177 -27.19 -15.22 -6.41
C ALA A 177 -27.95 -13.91 -6.14
N GLN A 178 -28.44 -13.32 -7.22
CA GLN A 178 -29.48 -12.28 -7.27
C GLN A 178 -29.15 -10.90 -6.68
N ARG A 179 -28.69 -10.00 -7.56
CA ARG A 179 -29.30 -8.67 -7.66
C ARG A 179 -29.85 -8.50 -9.08
N ARG A 180 -31.08 -8.98 -9.29
CA ARG A 180 -31.86 -8.58 -10.47
C ARG A 180 -32.10 -7.08 -10.36
N GLY A 181 -31.76 -6.35 -11.41
CA GLY A 181 -32.04 -4.93 -11.51
C GLY A 181 -33.55 -4.69 -11.50
N SER A 182 -34.01 -3.94 -10.50
CA SER A 182 -35.26 -3.20 -10.60
C SER A 182 -34.98 -1.98 -11.47
N GLY A 183 -35.49 -2.00 -12.71
CA GLY A 183 -35.50 -0.83 -13.56
C GLY A 183 -36.50 0.18 -13.02
N ASP A 184 -36.00 1.30 -12.48
CA ASP A 184 -36.84 2.45 -12.22
C ASP A 184 -37.19 3.14 -13.54
N ARG A 185 -38.46 3.01 -13.92
CA ARG A 185 -39.11 3.87 -14.92
C ARG A 185 -39.64 5.08 -14.17
N HIS A 186 -39.01 6.24 -14.29
CA HIS A 186 -39.70 7.54 -14.30
C HIS A 186 -38.73 8.65 -14.70
N ALA A 187 -38.93 9.20 -15.91
CA ALA A 187 -38.49 10.54 -16.26
C ALA A 187 -39.75 11.30 -16.70
N PRO A 188 -40.09 12.45 -16.11
CA PRO A 188 -41.13 13.31 -16.66
C PRO A 188 -40.59 14.08 -17.87
N THR A 189 -41.48 14.21 -18.86
CA THR A 189 -41.41 15.05 -20.07
C THR A 189 -41.20 16.52 -19.76
#